data_AF-D2R965-F1
#
_entry.id   AF-D2R965-F1
#
_cell.length_a   1.000
_cell.length_b   1.000
_cell.length_c   1.000
_cell.angle_alpha   90.00
_cell.angle_beta   90.00
_cell.angle_gamma   90.00
#
_symmetry.space_group_name_H-M   'P 1'
#
loop_
_entity.id
_entity.type
_entity.pdbx_description
1 polymer ?
#
loop_
_entity_poly.entity_id
_entity_poly.type
_entity_poly.pdbx_seq_one_letter_code
_entity_poly.pdbx_strand_id
1 'polypeptide(L)'
;MNSITISFGILLVILSLHGAEGRAQEVRVAETVERNTTYSINDLSASSPDQGEFDGSTTMTTTDSFDDCGGPTFSDPCPCVYFQIDALFLQRVPQIASQPIVVDDSTGSTLLSTSDLNFNFDPGLQATFGWRLCNGRTLELDYFGLFSGTASAVVVSPGPGSFLIFSDNLVGNVFVDVDRVEVDYSSSLHSFAANLLCCCGCCDSCSSCDSCSSDCGSNSSCQSLSWFAGFRYLNLNEQLDILAQRDELGGVEEGSYNLQTSNNLYGGQLGAKLRRTQGRFGWEAMGFGGIFYNDAQQSQSVTDFPNFLLRPTVSSRSGGVAFASGANLSAIYALSDVWNLRAGYNLLWLEGVALAPNQLDFDFADAQGGTRLHDNGSLFLHGANVGLEARW
;
A
#
# COMPACT_ATOMS: atom_id res chain seq x y z
N MET A 1 27.46 -36.73 -24.67
CA MET A 1 27.74 -35.37 -24.15
C MET A 1 26.56 -34.51 -24.56
N ASN A 2 25.57 -34.40 -23.67
CA ASN A 2 24.31 -33.71 -23.92
C ASN A 2 24.38 -32.35 -23.26
N SER A 3 24.26 -31.28 -24.05
CA SER A 3 24.14 -29.91 -23.54
C SER A 3 22.68 -29.63 -23.21
N ILE A 4 22.41 -29.19 -21.98
CA ILE A 4 21.09 -28.75 -21.52
C ILE A 4 21.03 -27.24 -21.75
N THR A 5 20.15 -26.82 -22.66
CA THR A 5 19.82 -25.41 -22.86
C THR A 5 18.68 -25.06 -21.89
N ILE A 6 18.93 -24.18 -20.94
CA ILE A 6 17.90 -23.63 -20.04
C ILE A 6 17.39 -22.33 -20.66
N SER A 7 16.12 -22.31 -21.04
CA SER A 7 15.44 -21.10 -21.53
C SER A 7 14.71 -20.46 -20.37
N PHE A 8 15.03 -19.21 -20.03
CA PHE A 8 14.29 -18.42 -19.05
C PHE A 8 13.06 -17.81 -19.72
N GLY A 9 11.88 -18.37 -19.42
CA GLY A 9 10.60 -17.74 -19.75
C GLY A 9 10.17 -16.82 -18.63
N ILE A 10 10.09 -15.52 -18.89
CA ILE A 10 9.41 -14.55 -18.01
C ILE A 10 7.91 -14.82 -18.14
N LEU A 11 7.30 -15.33 -17.06
CA LEU A 11 5.86 -15.52 -16.97
C LEU A 11 5.21 -14.16 -16.65
N LEU A 12 4.76 -13.46 -17.69
CA LEU A 12 3.92 -12.28 -17.54
C LEU A 12 2.51 -12.74 -17.12
N VAL A 13 2.16 -12.56 -15.83
CA VAL A 13 0.80 -12.79 -15.35
C VAL A 13 -0.06 -11.61 -15.79
N ILE A 14 -0.81 -11.78 -16.88
CA ILE A 14 -1.87 -10.83 -17.28
C ILE A 14 -3.13 -11.20 -16.52
N LEU A 15 -3.57 -10.34 -15.59
CA LEU A 15 -4.93 -10.39 -15.04
C LEU A 15 -5.93 -10.08 -16.16
N SER A 16 -6.75 -11.07 -16.53
CA SER A 16 -7.90 -10.89 -17.43
C SER A 16 -9.14 -10.58 -16.59
N LEU A 17 -9.66 -9.36 -16.70
CA LEU A 17 -11.03 -9.02 -16.30
C LEU A 17 -11.96 -9.33 -17.49
N HIS A 18 -12.98 -10.18 -17.25
CA HIS A 18 -13.99 -10.54 -18.24
C HIS A 18 -15.26 -9.66 -18.13
N GLY A 19 -15.82 -9.32 -19.30
CA GLY A 19 -17.18 -8.79 -19.53
C GLY A 19 -17.18 -7.33 -20.05
N ALA A 20 -17.73 -6.95 -21.20
CA ALA A 20 -18.60 -7.63 -22.16
C ALA A 20 -18.52 -6.93 -23.54
N GLU A 21 -18.71 -7.72 -24.60
CA GLU A 21 -19.19 -7.41 -25.97
C GLU A 21 -18.55 -6.27 -26.82
N GLY A 22 -17.92 -6.67 -27.94
CA GLY A 22 -18.04 -5.92 -29.20
C GLY A 22 -16.78 -5.72 -30.06
N ARG A 23 -16.63 -6.58 -31.08
CA ARG A 23 -15.86 -6.42 -32.34
C ARG A 23 -14.31 -6.46 -32.28
N ALA A 24 -13.80 -7.57 -32.80
CA ALA A 24 -12.40 -7.78 -33.13
C ALA A 24 -11.94 -6.92 -34.32
N GLN A 25 -10.81 -6.23 -34.16
CA GLN A 25 -9.90 -5.86 -35.25
C GLN A 25 -8.49 -6.36 -34.88
N GLU A 26 -7.97 -7.24 -35.73
CA GLU A 26 -6.64 -7.83 -35.66
C GLU A 26 -5.60 -6.75 -35.99
N VAL A 27 -4.80 -6.33 -35.00
CA VAL A 27 -3.61 -5.49 -35.23
C VAL A 27 -2.37 -6.36 -35.07
N ARG A 28 -1.76 -6.72 -36.20
CA ARG A 28 -0.42 -7.32 -36.24
C ARG A 28 0.61 -6.21 -36.14
N VAL A 29 1.44 -6.24 -35.10
CA VAL A 29 2.66 -5.42 -35.04
C VAL A 29 3.82 -6.29 -35.51
N ALA A 30 4.34 -5.95 -36.69
CA ALA A 30 5.53 -6.55 -37.27
C ALA A 30 6.78 -5.89 -36.66
N GLU A 31 7.72 -6.71 -36.25
CA GLU A 31 9.05 -6.34 -35.79
C GLU A 31 10.02 -6.44 -36.98
N THR A 32 10.61 -5.33 -37.44
CA THR A 32 11.91 -5.26 -38.16
C THR A 32 12.31 -3.78 -38.28
N VAL A 33 13.42 -3.37 -37.66
CA VAL A 33 14.10 -2.10 -38.00
C VAL A 33 15.56 -2.43 -38.30
N GLU A 34 15.85 -2.74 -39.57
CA GLU A 34 17.18 -2.61 -40.13
C GLU A 34 17.43 -1.13 -40.45
N ARG A 35 18.47 -0.53 -39.88
CA ARG A 35 18.94 0.80 -40.27
C ARG A 35 19.80 0.68 -41.53
N ASN A 36 19.36 1.29 -42.62
CA ASN A 36 20.18 1.58 -43.78
C ASN A 36 20.19 3.10 -43.97
N THR A 37 21.37 3.73 -43.89
CA THR A 37 21.52 5.16 -44.16
C THR A 37 22.55 5.35 -45.28
N THR A 38 22.09 5.90 -46.41
CA THR A 38 22.90 6.30 -47.56
C THR A 38 23.33 7.76 -47.40
N TYR A 39 24.58 8.08 -47.73
CA TYR A 39 25.12 9.45 -47.71
C TYR A 39 25.13 10.10 -49.11
N SER A 40 24.91 11.41 -49.14
CA SER A 40 25.13 12.27 -50.31
C SER A 40 26.15 13.36 -49.96
N ILE A 41 27.23 13.44 -50.74
CA ILE A 41 28.24 14.51 -50.71
C ILE A 41 27.85 15.55 -51.75
N ASN A 42 27.95 16.84 -51.42
CA ASN A 42 28.12 17.89 -52.42
C ASN A 42 29.18 18.89 -51.95
N ASP A 43 30.17 19.06 -52.82
CA ASP A 43 31.30 19.99 -52.77
C ASP A 43 30.89 21.47 -52.91
N LEU A 44 31.74 22.39 -52.41
CA LEU A 44 32.53 23.33 -53.24
C LEU A 44 33.33 24.35 -52.39
N SER A 45 34.67 24.26 -52.49
CA SER A 45 35.75 25.28 -52.62
C SER A 45 35.53 26.75 -52.18
N ALA A 46 36.49 27.57 -51.74
CA ALA A 46 37.91 27.50 -51.35
C ALA A 46 38.37 28.94 -50.95
N SER A 47 39.25 29.11 -49.94
CA SER A 47 40.26 30.19 -49.90
C SER A 47 41.27 30.04 -48.72
N SER A 48 42.53 29.74 -49.09
CA SER A 48 43.89 30.01 -48.51
C SER A 48 44.18 30.11 -46.98
N PRO A 49 45.44 29.85 -46.56
CA PRO A 49 45.77 29.28 -45.25
C PRO A 49 46.29 30.29 -44.24
N ASP A 50 45.97 30.07 -42.95
CA ASP A 50 46.82 30.53 -41.86
C ASP A 50 46.99 29.39 -40.86
N GLN A 51 48.24 29.20 -40.43
CA GLN A 51 48.66 28.06 -39.65
C GLN A 51 48.16 28.16 -38.21
N GLY A 52 47.41 27.15 -37.79
CA GLY A 52 47.04 26.90 -36.40
C GLY A 52 46.76 25.43 -36.25
N GLU A 53 47.71 24.71 -35.68
CA GLU A 53 47.59 23.30 -35.28
C GLU A 53 46.46 23.19 -34.24
N PHE A 54 45.29 22.71 -34.69
CA PHE A 54 44.13 22.45 -33.84
C PHE A 54 43.97 20.94 -33.76
N ASP A 55 44.36 20.38 -32.61
CA ASP A 55 44.13 18.98 -32.26
C ASP A 55 42.62 18.75 -32.08
N GLY A 56 42.01 18.24 -33.14
CA GLY A 56 40.60 17.93 -33.21
C GLY A 56 40.31 16.54 -32.65
N SER A 57 39.91 16.48 -31.39
CA SER A 57 39.19 15.33 -30.84
C SER A 57 38.13 15.79 -29.85
N THR A 58 37.13 16.53 -30.33
CA THR A 58 35.85 16.62 -29.61
C THR A 58 35.00 15.43 -30.03
N THR A 59 35.32 14.26 -29.49
CA THR A 59 34.33 13.19 -29.34
C THR A 59 33.22 13.73 -28.46
N MET A 60 32.07 14.06 -29.06
CA MET A 60 30.82 14.07 -28.31
C MET A 60 30.57 12.62 -27.88
N THR A 61 31.03 12.28 -26.68
CA THR A 61 30.55 11.12 -25.96
C THR A 61 29.06 11.34 -25.72
N THR A 62 28.22 10.66 -26.50
CA THR A 62 26.94 10.20 -25.97
C THR A 62 27.27 9.46 -24.68
N THR A 63 26.99 10.08 -23.53
CA THR A 63 27.22 9.47 -22.22
C THR A 63 26.28 8.28 -22.08
N ASP A 64 26.83 7.10 -22.35
CA ASP A 64 26.22 5.79 -22.16
C ASP A 64 25.86 5.64 -20.69
N SER A 65 24.58 5.89 -20.40
CA SER A 65 24.05 5.93 -19.03
C SER A 65 23.84 4.52 -18.44
N PHE A 66 24.16 3.49 -19.22
CA PHE A 66 24.10 2.08 -18.85
C PHE A 66 25.48 1.45 -18.66
N ASP A 67 26.57 2.10 -19.09
CA ASP A 67 27.93 1.55 -19.01
C ASP A 67 28.53 1.64 -17.59
N ASP A 68 27.85 2.33 -16.67
CA ASP A 68 28.26 2.49 -15.26
C ASP A 68 27.49 1.55 -14.31
N CYS A 69 26.68 0.64 -14.85
CA CYS A 69 26.05 -0.43 -14.08
C CYS A 69 27.07 -1.56 -13.90
N GLY A 70 27.77 -1.52 -12.76
CA GLY A 70 28.62 -2.62 -12.32
C GLY A 70 27.86 -3.96 -12.28
N GLY A 71 28.59 -5.07 -12.22
CA GLY A 71 27.98 -6.38 -11.99
C GLY A 71 27.21 -6.44 -10.65
N PRO A 72 26.41 -7.49 -10.42
CA PRO A 72 25.62 -7.60 -9.20
C PRO A 72 26.54 -7.61 -7.98
N THR A 73 26.40 -6.61 -7.11
CA THR A 73 27.11 -6.58 -5.83
C THR A 73 26.19 -6.17 -4.69
N PHE A 74 26.24 -6.93 -3.59
CA PHE A 74 25.49 -6.62 -2.38
C PHE A 74 25.81 -5.22 -1.83
N SER A 75 27.10 -4.86 -1.92
CA SER A 75 27.68 -3.63 -1.39
C SER A 75 27.43 -2.40 -2.24
N ASP A 76 26.78 -2.49 -3.42
CA ASP A 76 26.45 -1.31 -4.22
C ASP A 76 25.52 -0.37 -3.43
N PRO A 77 25.96 0.86 -3.11
CA PRO A 77 25.12 1.83 -2.43
C PRO A 77 23.90 2.25 -3.26
N CYS A 78 24.01 2.29 -4.60
CA CYS A 78 23.02 2.84 -5.53
C CYS A 78 22.84 1.96 -6.79
N PRO A 79 22.22 0.77 -6.65
CA PRO A 79 22.08 -0.23 -7.71
C PRO A 79 21.28 0.29 -8.90
N CYS A 80 21.56 -0.26 -10.08
CA CYS A 80 20.85 0.11 -11.30
C CYS A 80 19.45 -0.50 -11.35
N VAL A 81 19.30 -1.75 -10.88
CA VAL A 81 18.00 -2.43 -10.80
C VAL A 81 17.90 -3.14 -9.47
N TYR A 82 16.73 -3.08 -8.85
CA TYR A 82 16.43 -3.94 -7.71
C TYR A 82 14.96 -4.33 -7.68
N PHE A 83 14.72 -5.47 -7.06
CA PHE A 83 13.39 -5.98 -6.78
C PHE A 83 13.34 -6.44 -5.33
N GLN A 84 12.27 -6.06 -4.63
CA GLN A 84 12.00 -6.47 -3.26
C GLN A 84 10.61 -7.09 -3.19
N ILE A 85 10.48 -8.15 -2.41
CA ILE A 85 9.19 -8.74 -2.05
C ILE A 85 9.21 -9.12 -0.58
N ASP A 86 8.23 -8.61 0.17
CA ASP A 86 8.12 -8.76 1.61
C ASP A 86 6.73 -9.32 1.97
N ALA A 87 6.72 -10.40 2.74
CA ALA A 87 5.53 -10.83 3.45
C ALA A 87 5.35 -9.91 4.67
N LEU A 88 4.16 -9.31 4.79
CA LEU A 88 3.83 -8.35 5.81
C LEU A 88 3.05 -9.00 6.94
N PHE A 89 3.40 -8.55 8.14
CA PHE A 89 2.84 -9.05 9.36
C PHE A 89 2.36 -7.90 10.26
N LEU A 90 1.25 -7.25 9.90
CA LEU A 90 0.80 -6.01 10.54
C LEU A 90 -0.41 -6.20 11.46
N GLN A 91 -0.44 -5.40 12.52
CA GLN A 91 -1.55 -5.27 13.43
C GLN A 91 -2.05 -3.83 13.40
N ARG A 92 -3.37 -3.67 13.42
CA ARG A 92 -4.04 -2.38 13.59
C ARG A 92 -4.18 -2.05 15.06
N VAL A 93 -3.82 -0.82 15.44
CA VAL A 93 -4.19 -0.28 16.75
C VAL A 93 -5.53 0.44 16.61
N PRO A 94 -6.56 0.09 17.39
CA PRO A 94 -7.81 0.82 17.38
C PRO A 94 -7.56 2.24 17.89
N GLN A 95 -7.71 3.22 16.99
CA GLN A 95 -7.80 4.66 17.31
C GLN A 95 -9.23 5.15 17.08
N ILE A 96 -10.19 4.26 17.36
CA ILE A 96 -11.62 4.46 17.11
C ILE A 96 -12.21 5.11 18.36
N ALA A 97 -13.19 6.00 18.19
CA ALA A 97 -13.98 6.49 19.31
C ALA A 97 -14.68 5.30 19.98
N SER A 98 -14.56 5.15 21.30
CA SER A 98 -15.30 4.13 22.07
C SER A 98 -16.79 4.48 22.10
N GLN A 99 -17.48 4.14 21.01
CA GLN A 99 -18.92 4.28 20.86
C GLN A 99 -19.58 3.00 21.38
N PRO A 100 -20.53 3.11 22.33
CA PRO A 100 -21.37 1.99 22.74
C PRO A 100 -22.16 1.43 21.55
N ILE A 101 -22.10 0.13 21.35
CA ILE A 101 -22.94 -0.61 20.40
C ILE A 101 -24.14 -1.19 21.15
N VAL A 102 -23.88 -1.96 22.21
CA VAL A 102 -24.91 -2.60 23.05
C VAL A 102 -24.78 -2.11 24.48
N VAL A 103 -25.91 -1.71 25.05
CA VAL A 103 -26.05 -1.25 26.44
C VAL A 103 -27.11 -2.11 27.13
N ASP A 104 -26.88 -2.43 28.40
CA ASP A 104 -27.94 -2.93 29.27
C ASP A 104 -28.73 -1.75 29.82
N ASP A 105 -29.97 -1.57 29.36
CA ASP A 105 -30.84 -0.46 29.74
C ASP A 105 -31.17 -0.46 31.24
N SER A 106 -31.18 -1.65 31.86
CA SER A 106 -31.51 -1.79 33.28
C SER A 106 -30.42 -1.21 34.19
N THR A 107 -29.16 -1.23 33.73
CA THR A 107 -27.99 -0.78 34.51
C THR A 107 -27.28 0.44 33.90
N GLY A 108 -27.55 0.76 32.63
CA GLY A 108 -26.84 1.75 31.83
C GLY A 108 -25.42 1.33 31.45
N SER A 109 -25.03 0.06 31.67
CA SER A 109 -23.67 -0.41 31.39
C SER A 109 -23.48 -0.74 29.90
N THR A 110 -22.40 -0.25 29.30
CA THR A 110 -21.99 -0.68 27.95
C THR A 110 -21.44 -2.09 28.03
N LEU A 111 -22.02 -2.99 27.22
CA LEU A 111 -21.62 -4.40 27.15
C LEU A 111 -20.82 -4.72 25.90
N LEU A 112 -21.02 -3.95 24.83
CA LEU A 112 -20.22 -4.03 23.62
C LEU A 112 -19.97 -2.62 23.07
N SER A 113 -18.74 -2.35 22.69
CA SER A 113 -18.30 -1.08 22.11
C SER A 113 -17.48 -1.32 20.84
N THR A 114 -17.35 -0.28 20.02
CA THR A 114 -16.47 -0.30 18.85
C THR A 114 -15.00 -0.55 19.21
N SER A 115 -14.57 -0.24 20.44
CA SER A 115 -13.21 -0.52 20.93
C SER A 115 -12.93 -1.99 21.22
N ASP A 116 -13.96 -2.85 21.29
CA ASP A 116 -13.80 -4.29 21.49
C ASP A 116 -13.44 -5.02 20.18
N LEU A 117 -13.54 -4.33 19.04
CA LEU A 117 -13.18 -4.85 17.72
C LEU A 117 -11.68 -4.69 17.47
N ASN A 118 -10.90 -5.65 17.95
CA ASN A 118 -9.45 -5.65 17.80
C ASN A 118 -8.98 -6.62 16.71
N PHE A 119 -8.17 -6.13 15.76
CA PHE A 119 -7.54 -6.96 14.75
C PHE A 119 -6.31 -7.62 15.38
N ASN A 120 -6.22 -8.94 15.28
CA ASN A 120 -5.03 -9.65 15.74
C ASN A 120 -3.87 -9.38 14.79
N PHE A 121 -4.06 -9.75 13.53
CA PHE A 121 -2.99 -9.88 12.57
C PHE A 121 -3.51 -9.91 11.14
N ASP A 122 -3.01 -8.99 10.32
CA ASP A 122 -3.41 -8.84 8.93
C ASP A 122 -2.21 -9.22 8.03
N PRO A 123 -2.26 -10.41 7.39
CA PRO A 123 -1.22 -10.80 6.45
C PRO A 123 -1.28 -9.91 5.21
N GLY A 124 -0.11 -9.61 4.68
CA GLY A 124 -0.01 -8.79 3.48
C GLY A 124 1.24 -9.06 2.65
N LEU A 125 1.36 -8.25 1.61
CA LEU A 125 2.47 -8.27 0.69
C LEU A 125 2.92 -6.84 0.40
N GLN A 126 4.23 -6.62 0.37
CA GLN A 126 4.83 -5.46 -0.28
C GLN A 126 5.74 -5.93 -1.41
N ALA A 127 5.67 -5.27 -2.55
CA ALA A 127 6.54 -5.51 -3.69
C ALA A 127 7.07 -4.19 -4.23
N THR A 128 8.38 -4.07 -4.38
CA THR A 128 9.05 -2.86 -4.84
C THR A 128 9.96 -3.18 -6.00
N PHE A 129 9.93 -2.36 -7.05
CA PHE A 129 10.82 -2.46 -8.20
C PHE A 129 11.47 -1.11 -8.44
N GLY A 130 12.80 -1.08 -8.49
CA GLY A 130 13.58 0.11 -8.77
C GLY A 130 14.40 -0.03 -10.04
N TRP A 131 14.42 1.03 -10.85
CA TRP A 131 15.22 1.11 -12.06
C TRP A 131 15.85 2.50 -12.22
N ARG A 132 17.17 2.53 -12.36
CA ARG A 132 17.97 3.75 -12.54
C ARG A 132 17.84 4.27 -13.97
N LEU A 133 17.58 5.56 -14.06
CA LEU A 133 17.40 6.31 -15.29
C LEU A 133 18.70 7.02 -15.67
N CYS A 134 18.81 7.43 -16.94
CA CYS A 134 19.99 8.09 -17.50
C CYS A 134 20.44 9.38 -16.82
N ASN A 135 19.56 10.01 -16.02
CA ASN A 135 19.84 11.26 -15.29
C ASN A 135 20.32 11.04 -13.84
N GLY A 136 20.72 9.82 -13.49
CA GLY A 136 21.15 9.47 -12.14
C GLY A 136 20.03 9.35 -11.11
N ARG A 137 18.75 9.50 -11.53
CA ARG A 137 17.58 9.24 -10.68
C ARG A 137 17.13 7.80 -10.83
N THR A 138 16.43 7.29 -9.83
CA THR A 138 15.80 5.96 -9.89
C THR A 138 14.29 6.09 -9.85
N LEU A 139 13.59 5.46 -10.80
CA LEU A 139 12.16 5.24 -10.70
C LEU A 139 11.92 4.03 -9.82
N GLU A 140 11.17 4.20 -8.73
CA GLU A 140 10.77 3.13 -7.82
C GLU A 140 9.25 3.00 -7.87
N LEU A 141 8.77 1.80 -8.19
CA LEU A 141 7.36 1.42 -8.15
C LEU A 141 7.14 0.53 -6.93
N ASP A 142 6.11 0.81 -6.16
CA ASP A 142 5.81 0.13 -4.90
C ASP A 142 4.33 -0.27 -4.86
N TYR A 143 4.07 -1.52 -4.52
CA TYR A 143 2.74 -2.04 -4.21
C TYR A 143 2.73 -2.54 -2.77
N PHE A 144 1.69 -2.17 -2.03
CA PHE A 144 1.44 -2.64 -0.66
C PHE A 144 0.00 -3.13 -0.57
N GLY A 145 -0.22 -4.30 0.02
CA GLY A 145 -1.56 -4.87 0.16
C GLY A 145 -1.74 -5.62 1.48
N LEU A 146 -2.81 -5.32 2.21
CA LEU A 146 -3.36 -6.09 3.33
C LEU A 146 -4.72 -6.64 2.89
N PHE A 147 -4.87 -7.96 2.86
CA PHE A 147 -5.95 -8.62 2.10
C PHE A 147 -7.11 -9.13 2.96
N SER A 148 -6.88 -9.42 4.24
CA SER A 148 -7.83 -10.18 5.05
C SER A 148 -7.77 -9.79 6.53
N GLY A 149 -7.92 -8.51 6.82
CA GLY A 149 -8.08 -8.09 8.20
C GLY A 149 -9.50 -8.32 8.68
N THR A 150 -9.67 -9.01 9.80
CA THR A 150 -10.98 -9.25 10.43
C THR A 150 -10.90 -9.14 11.95
N ALA A 151 -11.91 -8.55 12.57
CA ALA A 151 -12.16 -8.55 13.99
C ALA A 151 -13.63 -8.89 14.24
N SER A 152 -13.91 -9.65 15.30
CA SER A 152 -15.29 -10.00 15.67
C SER A 152 -15.50 -9.92 17.17
N ALA A 153 -16.71 -9.55 17.57
CA ALA A 153 -17.12 -9.50 18.96
C ALA A 153 -18.56 -9.99 19.11
N VAL A 154 -18.82 -10.72 20.19
CA VAL A 154 -20.14 -11.30 20.48
C VAL A 154 -20.52 -10.96 21.91
N VAL A 155 -21.75 -10.49 22.09
CA VAL A 155 -22.38 -10.29 23.40
C VAL A 155 -23.68 -11.09 23.46
N VAL A 156 -23.96 -11.65 24.63
CA VAL A 156 -25.17 -12.43 24.92
C VAL A 156 -25.79 -11.88 26.21
N SER A 157 -27.12 -11.91 26.29
CA SER A 157 -27.89 -11.49 27.45
C SER A 157 -27.36 -12.16 28.74
N PRO A 158 -26.89 -11.38 29.73
CA PRO A 158 -26.28 -11.94 30.95
C PRO A 158 -27.28 -12.62 31.89
N GLY A 159 -28.59 -12.44 31.70
CA GLY A 159 -29.61 -13.20 32.43
C GLY A 159 -31.04 -12.70 32.24
N PRO A 160 -32.02 -13.31 32.90
CA PRO A 160 -33.45 -13.03 32.70
C PRO A 160 -33.94 -11.66 33.22
N GLY A 161 -33.03 -10.75 33.56
CA GLY A 161 -33.33 -9.39 34.00
C GLY A 161 -32.53 -8.30 33.29
N SER A 162 -31.67 -8.66 32.33
CA SER A 162 -31.00 -7.69 31.46
C SER A 162 -31.88 -7.35 30.28
N PHE A 163 -31.92 -6.07 29.93
CA PHE A 163 -32.62 -5.57 28.75
C PHE A 163 -31.60 -4.95 27.83
N LEU A 164 -31.13 -5.73 26.86
CA LEU A 164 -30.09 -5.28 25.94
C LEU A 164 -30.72 -4.43 24.84
N ILE A 165 -30.14 -3.26 24.61
CA ILE A 165 -30.56 -2.33 23.57
C ILE A 165 -29.35 -1.81 22.81
N PHE A 166 -29.58 -1.39 21.57
CA PHE A 166 -28.62 -0.58 20.85
C PHE A 166 -28.62 0.85 21.40
N SER A 167 -27.48 1.54 21.31
CA SER A 167 -27.35 2.92 21.76
C SER A 167 -28.34 3.86 21.05
N ASP A 168 -28.75 4.96 21.68
CA ASP A 168 -29.33 6.14 21.01
C ASP A 168 -30.69 6.00 20.27
N ASN A 169 -31.59 5.18 20.81
CA ASN A 169 -33.07 5.23 20.65
C ASN A 169 -33.73 4.09 19.86
N LEU A 170 -34.88 3.66 20.40
CA LEU A 170 -35.56 2.39 20.20
C LEU A 170 -36.58 2.46 19.05
N VAL A 171 -36.19 2.02 17.87
CA VAL A 171 -37.14 1.66 16.80
C VAL A 171 -36.77 0.29 16.27
N GLY A 172 -37.74 -0.63 16.28
CA GLY A 172 -37.56 -1.98 15.79
C GLY A 172 -38.15 -3.03 16.71
N ASN A 173 -38.08 -4.25 16.23
CA ASN A 173 -38.46 -5.49 16.88
C ASN A 173 -37.24 -6.15 17.52
N VAL A 174 -36.19 -6.49 16.75
CA VAL A 174 -35.02 -7.23 17.28
C VAL A 174 -33.96 -6.32 17.90
N PHE A 175 -33.86 -5.06 17.46
CA PHE A 175 -32.90 -4.08 17.99
C PHE A 175 -33.28 -3.53 19.38
N VAL A 176 -34.42 -3.95 19.91
CA VAL A 176 -34.85 -3.70 21.29
C VAL A 176 -34.90 -5.05 21.98
N ASP A 177 -34.55 -5.18 23.26
CA ASP A 177 -34.54 -6.47 23.98
C ASP A 177 -33.85 -7.61 23.21
N VAL A 178 -32.58 -7.39 22.85
CA VAL A 178 -31.81 -8.36 22.06
C VAL A 178 -31.23 -9.45 22.97
N ASP A 179 -31.19 -10.70 22.54
CA ASP A 179 -30.58 -11.79 23.31
C ASP A 179 -29.12 -12.01 22.95
N ARG A 180 -28.77 -11.80 21.68
CA ARG A 180 -27.42 -11.97 21.16
C ARG A 180 -27.11 -10.94 20.08
N VAL A 181 -25.93 -10.32 20.18
CA VAL A 181 -25.38 -9.44 19.14
C VAL A 181 -24.01 -9.94 18.74
N GLU A 182 -23.81 -10.09 17.44
CA GLU A 182 -22.55 -10.42 16.81
C GLU A 182 -22.15 -9.27 15.89
N VAL A 183 -20.90 -8.85 15.98
CA VAL A 183 -20.34 -7.76 15.19
C VAL A 183 -19.11 -8.27 14.49
N ASP A 184 -19.12 -8.21 13.17
CA ASP A 184 -18.02 -8.59 12.29
C ASP A 184 -17.48 -7.34 11.60
N TYR A 185 -16.17 -7.14 11.68
CA TYR A 185 -15.48 -6.00 11.11
C TYR A 185 -14.34 -6.47 10.21
N SER A 186 -14.41 -6.15 8.92
CA SER A 186 -13.38 -6.47 7.94
C SER A 186 -12.74 -5.22 7.34
N SER A 187 -11.46 -5.32 6.99
CA SER A 187 -10.68 -4.23 6.42
C SER A 187 -9.70 -4.74 5.36
N SER A 188 -9.57 -3.98 4.28
CA SER A 188 -8.58 -4.18 3.22
C SER A 188 -7.90 -2.85 2.90
N LEU A 189 -6.59 -2.90 2.71
CA LEU A 189 -5.78 -1.72 2.41
C LEU A 189 -4.85 -2.02 1.24
N HIS A 190 -4.94 -1.23 0.19
CA HIS A 190 -4.07 -1.32 -0.98
C HIS A 190 -3.37 0.00 -1.22
N SER A 191 -2.12 -0.04 -1.66
CA SER A 191 -1.38 1.13 -2.09
C SER A 191 -0.57 0.84 -3.34
N PHE A 192 -0.50 1.86 -4.20
CA PHE A 192 0.44 1.91 -5.31
C PHE A 192 1.19 3.23 -5.24
N ALA A 193 2.52 3.20 -5.36
CA ALA A 193 3.33 4.40 -5.43
C ALA A 193 4.33 4.35 -6.58
N ALA A 194 4.62 5.54 -7.10
CA ALA A 194 5.69 5.80 -8.06
C ALA A 194 6.55 6.94 -7.52
N ASN A 195 7.81 6.63 -7.21
CA ASN A 195 8.76 7.56 -6.61
C ASN A 195 9.94 7.81 -7.56
N LEU A 196 10.44 9.04 -7.58
CA LEU A 196 11.73 9.38 -8.15
C LEU A 196 12.74 9.58 -7.02
N LEU A 197 13.74 8.71 -6.97
CA LEU A 197 14.79 8.70 -5.96
C LEU A 197 16.04 9.39 -6.51
N CYS A 198 16.70 10.14 -5.66
CA CYS A 198 18.07 10.62 -5.85
C CYS A 198 18.95 9.93 -4.79
N CYS A 199 19.84 9.03 -5.21
CA CYS A 199 20.69 8.24 -4.34
C CYS A 199 22.09 8.83 -4.25
N CYS A 200 22.58 9.03 -3.04
CA CYS A 200 23.96 9.38 -2.75
C CYS A 200 24.54 8.32 -1.83
N GLY A 201 25.67 7.70 -2.17
CA GLY A 201 26.31 6.73 -1.29
C GLY A 201 27.78 6.54 -1.56
N CYS A 202 28.46 5.93 -0.59
CA CYS A 202 29.91 5.75 -0.58
C CYS A 202 30.31 4.45 0.15
N CYS A 203 31.53 3.99 -0.12
CA CYS A 203 32.13 2.80 0.52
C CYS A 203 33.56 3.11 1.02
N ASP A 204 33.91 2.63 2.22
CA ASP A 204 35.19 2.95 2.90
C ASP A 204 36.45 2.49 2.16
N SER A 205 36.34 1.49 1.28
CA SER A 205 37.45 0.96 0.49
C SER A 205 37.55 1.53 -0.93
N CYS A 206 36.77 2.58 -1.24
CA CYS A 206 36.69 3.16 -2.57
C CYS A 206 37.25 4.60 -2.56
N SER A 207 38.15 4.90 -3.51
CA SER A 207 38.98 6.11 -3.52
C SER A 207 38.23 7.41 -3.83
N SER A 208 36.91 7.35 -4.03
CA SER A 208 36.06 8.51 -4.25
C SER A 208 34.62 8.20 -3.81
N CYS A 209 33.98 9.15 -3.13
CA CYS A 209 32.54 9.12 -2.81
C CYS A 209 31.66 9.63 -3.96
N ASP A 210 32.29 10.09 -5.06
CA ASP A 210 31.62 10.78 -6.17
C ASP A 210 31.47 9.88 -7.42
N SER A 211 32.04 8.67 -7.39
CA SER A 211 31.90 7.65 -8.45
C SER A 211 31.52 6.31 -7.83
N CYS A 212 30.40 5.73 -8.27
CA CYS A 212 29.95 4.39 -7.90
C CYS A 212 30.87 3.35 -8.57
N SER A 213 32.12 3.21 -8.09
CA SER A 213 33.03 2.21 -8.61
C SER A 213 32.59 0.81 -8.14
N SER A 214 32.39 -0.08 -9.10
CA SER A 214 32.06 -1.50 -8.90
C SER A 214 33.17 -2.34 -8.27
N ASP A 215 34.32 -1.75 -7.94
CA ASP A 215 35.52 -2.47 -7.48
C ASP A 215 35.67 -2.50 -5.95
N CYS A 216 34.62 -2.10 -5.20
CA CYS A 216 34.63 -2.18 -3.75
C CYS A 216 34.63 -3.66 -3.30
N GLY A 217 35.74 -4.14 -2.74
CA GLY A 217 35.90 -5.55 -2.33
C GLY A 217 34.80 -6.06 -1.39
N SER A 218 34.63 -7.39 -1.33
CA SER A 218 33.55 -8.12 -0.63
C SER A 218 33.44 -7.95 0.89
N ASN A 219 34.31 -7.13 1.50
CA ASN A 219 34.31 -6.82 2.93
C ASN A 219 34.21 -5.29 3.20
N SER A 220 33.74 -4.54 2.20
CA SER A 220 33.57 -3.09 2.27
C SER A 220 32.39 -2.70 3.17
N SER A 221 32.56 -1.55 3.83
CA SER A 221 31.50 -0.87 4.58
C SER A 221 30.96 0.22 3.67
N CYS A 222 29.67 0.16 3.34
CA CYS A 222 29.00 1.07 2.42
C CYS A 222 27.78 1.69 3.07
N GLN A 223 27.47 2.92 2.67
CA GLN A 223 26.29 3.65 3.11
C GLN A 223 25.65 4.39 1.94
N SER A 224 24.32 4.46 1.92
CA SER A 224 23.59 5.30 0.99
C SER A 224 22.43 6.02 1.67
N LEU A 225 22.21 7.25 1.24
CA LEU A 225 21.05 8.07 1.56
C LEU A 225 20.36 8.41 0.24
N SER A 226 19.10 8.00 0.13
CA SER A 226 18.25 8.36 -1.00
C SER A 226 17.13 9.27 -0.53
N TRP A 227 16.95 10.41 -1.19
CA TRP A 227 15.73 11.21 -1.06
C TRP A 227 14.78 10.86 -2.18
N PHE A 228 13.48 10.89 -1.91
CA PHE A 228 12.49 10.71 -2.96
C PHE A 228 11.29 11.62 -2.80
N ALA A 229 10.69 11.89 -3.96
CA ALA A 229 9.36 12.45 -4.07
C ALA A 229 8.58 11.63 -5.09
N GLY A 230 7.29 11.50 -4.88
CA GLY A 230 6.47 10.63 -5.70
C GLY A 230 4.98 10.89 -5.56
N PHE A 231 4.23 10.09 -6.29
CA PHE A 231 2.78 10.00 -6.18
C PHE A 231 2.41 8.66 -5.55
N ARG A 232 1.40 8.67 -4.68
CA ARG A 232 0.84 7.45 -4.09
C ARG A 232 -0.69 7.49 -4.16
N TYR A 233 -1.24 6.34 -4.49
CA TYR A 233 -2.65 6.01 -4.34
C TYR A 233 -2.80 5.04 -3.16
N LEU A 234 -3.78 5.27 -2.30
CA LEU A 234 -4.15 4.39 -1.20
C LEU A 234 -5.67 4.15 -1.26
N ASN A 235 -6.08 2.89 -1.13
CA ASN A 235 -7.46 2.48 -1.08
C ASN A 235 -7.69 1.69 0.21
N LEU A 236 -8.54 2.22 1.09
CA LEU A 236 -8.96 1.58 2.33
C LEU A 236 -10.45 1.26 2.22
N ASN A 237 -10.80 -0.02 2.19
CA ASN A 237 -12.19 -0.45 2.26
C ASN A 237 -12.44 -1.18 3.57
N GLU A 238 -13.57 -0.89 4.17
CA GLU A 238 -13.99 -1.47 5.43
C GLU A 238 -15.47 -1.87 5.36
N GLN A 239 -15.79 -2.98 6.01
CA GLN A 239 -17.17 -3.43 6.16
C GLN A 239 -17.40 -3.84 7.61
N LEU A 240 -18.45 -3.31 8.21
CA LEU A 240 -18.90 -3.60 9.56
C LEU A 240 -20.33 -4.13 9.47
N ASP A 241 -20.52 -5.38 9.86
CA ASP A 241 -21.81 -6.04 9.87
C ASP A 241 -22.18 -6.35 11.31
N ILE A 242 -23.40 -5.98 11.71
CA ILE A 242 -23.96 -6.29 13.01
C ILE A 242 -25.18 -7.17 12.80
N LEU A 243 -25.18 -8.34 13.45
CA LEU A 243 -26.30 -9.26 13.52
C LEU A 243 -26.86 -9.26 14.94
N ALA A 244 -28.14 -8.89 15.06
CA ALA A 244 -28.91 -8.95 16.30
C ALA A 244 -29.89 -10.13 16.23
N GLN A 245 -30.04 -10.84 17.34
CA GLN A 245 -30.93 -11.99 17.47
C GLN A 245 -31.75 -11.90 18.76
N ARG A 246 -33.05 -12.19 18.67
CA ARG A 246 -33.95 -12.38 19.81
C ARG A 246 -34.60 -13.77 19.75
N ASP A 247 -34.59 -14.47 20.87
CA ASP A 247 -35.22 -15.78 21.04
C ASP A 247 -36.69 -15.61 21.46
N GLU A 248 -37.61 -16.05 20.60
CA GLU A 248 -39.05 -16.00 20.84
C GLU A 248 -39.67 -17.40 20.90
N LEU A 249 -40.87 -17.51 21.47
CA LEU A 249 -41.60 -18.80 21.62
C LEU A 249 -41.92 -19.54 20.31
N GLY A 250 -41.59 -18.96 19.15
CA GLY A 250 -41.80 -19.52 17.81
C GLY A 250 -40.56 -19.60 16.92
N GLY A 251 -39.37 -19.21 17.40
CA GLY A 251 -38.13 -19.19 16.61
C GLY A 251 -37.18 -18.07 17.04
N VAL A 252 -36.16 -17.84 16.22
CA VAL A 252 -35.22 -16.71 16.38
C VAL A 252 -35.62 -15.61 15.41
N GLU A 253 -35.80 -14.40 15.93
CA GLU A 253 -36.00 -13.20 15.14
C GLU A 253 -34.65 -12.50 14.93
N GLU A 254 -34.38 -12.02 13.72
CA GLU A 254 -33.08 -11.45 13.35
C GLU A 254 -33.20 -10.01 12.81
N GLY A 255 -32.23 -9.18 13.16
CA GLY A 255 -32.03 -7.85 12.59
C GLY A 255 -30.58 -7.70 12.13
N SER A 256 -30.36 -6.98 11.03
CA SER A 256 -29.02 -6.74 10.48
C SER A 256 -28.76 -5.25 10.29
N TYR A 257 -27.54 -4.81 10.62
CA TYR A 257 -27.04 -3.49 10.31
C TYR A 257 -25.72 -3.66 9.55
N ASN A 258 -25.76 -3.39 8.25
CA ASN A 258 -24.61 -3.52 7.36
C ASN A 258 -24.08 -2.13 7.00
N LEU A 259 -22.77 -1.95 7.12
CA LEU A 259 -22.10 -0.68 6.93
C LEU A 259 -20.81 -0.88 6.14
N GLN A 260 -20.64 -0.10 5.07
CA GLN A 260 -19.44 -0.15 4.22
C GLN A 260 -18.84 1.24 4.10
N THR A 261 -17.51 1.33 4.18
CA THR A 261 -16.79 2.56 3.85
C THR A 261 -15.67 2.30 2.86
N SER A 262 -15.42 3.29 2.01
CA SER A 262 -14.32 3.28 1.02
C SER A 262 -13.64 4.63 1.06
N ASN A 263 -12.31 4.62 1.17
CA ASN A 263 -11.47 5.81 1.08
C ASN A 263 -10.50 5.64 -0.08
N ASN A 264 -10.51 6.59 -1.00
CA ASN A 264 -9.57 6.64 -2.12
C ASN A 264 -8.71 7.88 -2.00
N LEU A 265 -7.46 7.69 -1.57
CA LEU A 265 -6.51 8.75 -1.31
C LEU A 265 -5.56 8.89 -2.50
N TYR A 266 -5.47 10.10 -3.04
CA TYR A 266 -4.58 10.44 -4.15
C TYR A 266 -3.69 11.60 -3.74
N GLY A 267 -2.37 11.43 -3.79
CA GLY A 267 -1.51 12.46 -3.22
C GLY A 267 -0.03 12.33 -3.56
N GLY A 268 0.66 13.42 -3.23
CA GLY A 268 2.10 13.50 -3.32
C GLY A 268 2.75 13.09 -2.00
N GLN A 269 3.92 12.46 -2.11
CA GLN A 269 4.71 12.06 -0.95
C GLN A 269 6.17 12.45 -1.11
N LEU A 270 6.82 12.61 0.03
CA LEU A 270 8.26 12.83 0.16
C LEU A 270 8.82 11.91 1.23
N GLY A 271 10.06 11.48 1.05
CA GLY A 271 10.69 10.57 2.00
C GLY A 271 12.17 10.39 1.80
N ALA A 272 12.75 9.55 2.65
CA ALA A 272 14.15 9.20 2.64
C ALA A 272 14.37 7.71 2.92
N LYS A 273 15.43 7.15 2.35
CA LYS A 273 15.90 5.77 2.57
C LYS A 273 17.39 5.82 2.93
N LEU A 274 17.75 5.34 4.10
CA LEU A 274 19.12 5.22 4.59
C LEU A 274 19.47 3.75 4.65
N ARG A 275 20.54 3.36 3.98
CA ARG A 275 21.05 1.99 4.00
C ARG A 275 22.51 1.98 4.44
N ARG A 276 22.88 0.99 5.24
CA ARG A 276 24.28 0.69 5.56
C ARG A 276 24.54 -0.80 5.45
N THR A 277 25.67 -1.17 4.87
CA THR A 277 26.11 -2.55 4.72
C THR A 277 27.56 -2.69 5.17
N GLN A 278 27.90 -3.80 5.80
CA GLN A 278 29.25 -4.17 6.19
C GLN A 278 29.42 -5.68 5.98
N GLY A 279 30.26 -6.06 5.02
CA GLY A 279 30.41 -7.47 4.63
C GLY A 279 29.07 -8.03 4.15
N ARG A 280 28.55 -9.06 4.83
CA ARG A 280 27.24 -9.69 4.50
C ARG A 280 26.06 -9.13 5.27
N PHE A 281 26.29 -8.25 6.24
CA PHE A 281 25.22 -7.71 7.08
C PHE A 281 24.92 -6.28 6.68
N GLY A 282 23.68 -5.88 6.81
CA GLY A 282 23.27 -4.50 6.60
C GLY A 282 21.97 -4.19 7.30
N TRP A 283 21.59 -2.93 7.22
CA TRP A 283 20.28 -2.47 7.63
C TRP A 283 19.83 -1.33 6.73
N GLU A 284 18.52 -1.14 6.67
CA GLU A 284 17.87 -0.09 5.91
C GLU A 284 16.75 0.52 6.74
N ALA A 285 16.71 1.84 6.79
CA ALA A 285 15.64 2.61 7.38
C ALA A 285 15.00 3.46 6.29
N MET A 286 13.67 3.46 6.21
CA MET A 286 12.89 4.26 5.29
C MET A 286 11.85 5.06 6.07
N GLY A 287 11.57 6.28 5.64
CA GLY A 287 10.44 7.06 6.12
C GLY A 287 9.82 7.89 5.00
N PHE A 288 8.50 8.07 5.04
CA PHE A 288 7.78 8.97 4.15
C PHE A 288 6.64 9.70 4.85
N GLY A 289 6.23 10.83 4.28
CA GLY A 289 5.01 11.54 4.62
C GLY A 289 4.42 12.19 3.37
N GLY A 290 3.10 12.30 3.32
CA GLY A 290 2.40 12.87 2.17
C GLY A 290 1.04 13.43 2.51
N ILE A 291 0.56 14.32 1.65
CA ILE A 291 -0.76 14.94 1.74
C ILE A 291 -1.58 14.44 0.56
N PHE A 292 -2.80 14.01 0.85
CA PHE A 292 -3.67 13.31 -0.08
C PHE A 292 -5.04 13.98 -0.13
N TYR A 293 -5.65 13.99 -1.30
CA TYR A 293 -7.09 14.17 -1.41
C TYR A 293 -7.75 12.82 -1.14
N ASN A 294 -8.63 12.76 -0.15
CA ASN A 294 -9.43 11.58 0.17
C ASN A 294 -10.83 11.72 -0.40
N ASP A 295 -11.19 10.82 -1.32
CA ASP A 295 -12.57 10.59 -1.72
C ASP A 295 -13.18 9.51 -0.83
N ALA A 296 -13.88 9.96 0.21
CA ALA A 296 -14.50 9.11 1.22
C ALA A 296 -15.96 8.84 0.86
N GLN A 297 -16.38 7.57 0.99
CA GLN A 297 -17.73 7.10 0.73
C GLN A 297 -18.17 6.19 1.87
N GLN A 298 -19.45 6.27 2.23
CA GLN A 298 -20.09 5.30 3.12
C GLN A 298 -21.45 4.86 2.56
N SER A 299 -21.83 3.63 2.87
CA SER A 299 -23.21 3.15 2.72
C SER A 299 -23.64 2.34 3.92
N GLN A 300 -24.92 2.47 4.29
CA GLN A 300 -25.53 1.82 5.44
C GLN A 300 -26.91 1.29 5.11
N SER A 301 -27.29 0.17 5.72
CA SER A 301 -28.65 -0.36 5.68
C SER A 301 -28.98 -1.09 6.97
N VAL A 302 -30.24 -1.00 7.39
CA VAL A 302 -30.74 -1.67 8.60
C VAL A 302 -32.03 -2.39 8.28
N THR A 303 -32.02 -3.70 8.50
CA THR A 303 -33.18 -4.59 8.31
C THR A 303 -33.55 -5.25 9.63
N ASP A 304 -34.82 -5.57 9.79
CA ASP A 304 -35.37 -6.14 11.01
C ASP A 304 -36.45 -7.18 10.69
N PHE A 305 -36.75 -8.05 11.64
CA PHE A 305 -37.60 -9.21 11.41
C PHE A 305 -39.03 -8.84 10.92
N PRO A 306 -39.62 -9.58 9.96
CA PRO A 306 -39.01 -10.68 9.21
C PRO A 306 -38.22 -10.23 7.98
N ASN A 307 -38.32 -8.95 7.56
CA ASN A 307 -37.59 -8.29 6.46
C ASN A 307 -38.02 -6.80 6.35
N PHE A 308 -38.34 -6.16 7.47
CA PHE A 308 -38.72 -4.76 7.53
C PHE A 308 -37.47 -3.88 7.39
N LEU A 309 -37.52 -2.87 6.52
CA LEU A 309 -36.44 -1.90 6.41
C LEU A 309 -36.62 -0.84 7.50
N LEU A 310 -35.88 -0.95 8.61
CA LEU A 310 -35.78 0.13 9.59
C LEU A 310 -35.07 1.33 8.99
N ARG A 311 -34.04 1.08 8.18
CA ARG A 311 -33.36 2.09 7.39
C ARG A 311 -33.10 1.53 5.98
N PRO A 312 -33.69 2.13 4.92
CA PRO A 312 -33.33 1.78 3.55
C PRO A 312 -31.85 2.10 3.32
N THR A 313 -31.26 1.54 2.26
CA THR A 313 -29.87 1.84 1.93
C THR A 313 -29.68 3.34 1.72
N VAL A 314 -28.85 3.94 2.56
CA VAL A 314 -28.39 5.33 2.44
C VAL A 314 -26.91 5.33 2.09
N SER A 315 -26.46 6.38 1.41
CA SER A 315 -25.06 6.55 1.04
C SER A 315 -24.66 8.01 1.06
N SER A 316 -23.43 8.27 1.45
CA SER A 316 -22.86 9.62 1.48
C SER A 316 -21.44 9.62 0.95
N ARG A 317 -21.02 10.74 0.36
CA ARG A 317 -19.70 10.93 -0.24
C ARG A 317 -19.18 12.32 0.09
N SER A 318 -17.92 12.41 0.52
CA SER A 318 -17.23 13.66 0.80
C SER A 318 -15.81 13.62 0.28
N GLY A 319 -15.28 14.79 -0.07
CA GLY A 319 -13.88 14.98 -0.40
C GLY A 319 -13.17 15.74 0.71
N GLY A 320 -12.09 15.17 1.24
CA GLY A 320 -11.32 15.75 2.35
C GLY A 320 -9.82 15.77 2.07
N VAL A 321 -9.08 16.38 2.99
CA VAL A 321 -7.61 16.27 3.04
C VAL A 321 -7.26 15.16 4.01
N ALA A 322 -6.42 14.24 3.56
CA ALA A 322 -5.86 13.16 4.35
C ALA A 322 -4.34 13.26 4.42
N PHE A 323 -3.78 12.69 5.48
CA PHE A 323 -2.34 12.57 5.65
C PHE A 323 -1.97 11.10 5.73
N ALA A 324 -0.90 10.70 5.04
CA ALA A 324 -0.33 9.37 5.16
C ALA A 324 1.17 9.47 5.43
N SER A 325 1.64 8.73 6.43
CA SER A 325 3.06 8.60 6.73
C SER A 325 3.40 7.17 7.07
N GLY A 326 4.65 6.80 6.87
CA GLY A 326 5.11 5.48 7.23
C GLY A 326 6.61 5.43 7.44
N ALA A 327 7.04 4.39 8.14
CA ALA A 327 8.44 4.11 8.41
C ALA A 327 8.69 2.61 8.37
N ASN A 328 9.87 2.21 7.90
CA ASN A 328 10.36 0.84 7.94
C ASN A 328 11.79 0.83 8.49
N LEU A 329 12.10 -0.17 9.31
CA LEU A 329 13.46 -0.53 9.68
C LEU A 329 13.68 -2.02 9.43
N SER A 330 14.62 -2.34 8.55
CA SER A 330 14.92 -3.72 8.14
C SER A 330 16.38 -4.06 8.36
N ALA A 331 16.65 -5.22 8.92
CA ALA A 331 17.95 -5.89 8.85
C ALA A 331 18.07 -6.66 7.52
N ILE A 332 19.29 -6.72 7.00
CA ILE A 332 19.59 -7.28 5.69
C ILE A 332 20.76 -8.26 5.82
N TYR A 333 20.63 -9.43 5.21
CA TYR A 333 21.68 -10.43 5.14
C TYR A 333 21.92 -10.89 3.71
N ALA A 334 23.13 -10.72 3.20
CA ALA A 334 23.54 -11.14 1.86
C ALA A 334 23.66 -12.68 1.78
N LEU A 335 22.78 -13.30 1.01
CA LEU A 335 22.84 -14.73 0.68
C LEU A 335 23.84 -14.98 -0.45
N SER A 336 23.85 -14.09 -1.44
CA SER A 336 24.80 -14.03 -2.56
C SER A 336 25.07 -12.57 -2.95
N ASP A 337 25.78 -12.35 -4.04
CA ASP A 337 26.03 -10.99 -4.55
C ASP A 337 24.77 -10.32 -5.13
N VAL A 338 23.74 -11.11 -5.43
CA VAL A 338 22.44 -10.64 -5.95
C VAL A 338 21.37 -10.65 -4.86
N TRP A 339 21.27 -11.76 -4.12
CA TRP A 339 20.13 -12.06 -3.25
C TRP A 339 20.40 -11.73 -1.79
N ASN A 340 19.45 -11.01 -1.19
CA ASN A 340 19.48 -10.59 0.20
C ASN A 340 18.21 -11.04 0.91
N LEU A 341 18.36 -11.56 2.12
CA LEU A 341 17.27 -11.75 3.07
C LEU A 341 17.00 -10.44 3.81
N ARG A 342 15.73 -10.09 3.98
CA ARG A 342 15.28 -8.91 4.73
C ARG A 342 14.35 -9.35 5.85
N ALA A 343 14.51 -8.73 7.01
CA ALA A 343 13.59 -8.88 8.13
C ALA A 343 13.49 -7.54 8.86
N GLY A 344 12.29 -7.05 9.10
CA GLY A 344 12.10 -5.68 9.58
C GLY A 344 10.81 -5.44 10.34
N TYR A 345 10.57 -4.17 10.60
CA TYR A 345 9.38 -3.66 11.28
C TYR A 345 8.85 -2.43 10.53
N ASN A 346 7.54 -2.41 10.28
CA ASN A 346 6.81 -1.36 9.58
C ASN A 346 5.91 -0.61 10.54
N LEU A 347 5.74 0.67 10.23
CA LEU A 347 4.80 1.60 10.86
C LEU A 347 4.09 2.35 9.73
N LEU A 348 2.77 2.49 9.81
CA LEU A 348 1.96 3.24 8.85
C LEU A 348 0.84 3.97 9.60
N TRP A 349 0.73 5.28 9.37
CA TRP A 349 -0.33 6.13 9.89
C TRP A 349 -1.12 6.73 8.74
N LEU A 350 -2.44 6.65 8.83
CA LEU A 350 -3.39 7.32 7.96
C LEU A 350 -4.30 8.21 8.81
N GLU A 351 -4.48 9.46 8.40
CA GLU A 351 -5.37 10.41 9.05
C GLU A 351 -6.30 11.05 8.02
N GLY A 352 -7.48 11.47 8.46
CA GLY A 352 -8.49 12.05 7.56
C GLY A 352 -9.18 10.99 6.71
N VAL A 353 -9.45 9.81 7.31
CA VAL A 353 -10.15 8.69 6.67
C VAL A 353 -11.49 8.38 7.33
N ALA A 354 -12.46 7.95 6.53
CA ALA A 354 -13.76 7.48 6.99
C ALA A 354 -13.69 6.01 7.38
N LEU A 355 -13.67 5.74 8.68
CA LEU A 355 -13.69 4.39 9.23
C LEU A 355 -15.11 3.89 9.44
N ALA A 356 -15.37 2.62 9.17
CA ALA A 356 -16.71 2.03 9.27
C ALA A 356 -17.34 2.16 10.68
N PRO A 357 -16.63 1.84 11.78
CA PRO A 357 -17.16 2.03 13.13
C PRO A 357 -17.52 3.48 13.48
N ASN A 358 -16.86 4.48 12.87
CA ASN A 358 -17.17 5.89 13.10
C ASN A 358 -18.43 6.37 12.35
N GLN A 359 -18.97 5.53 11.45
CA GLN A 359 -20.21 5.87 10.74
C GLN A 359 -21.45 5.32 11.46
N LEU A 360 -21.30 4.52 12.53
CA LEU A 360 -22.42 3.94 13.24
C LEU A 360 -23.37 5.03 13.74
N ASP A 361 -24.59 4.97 13.24
CA ASP A 361 -25.69 5.83 13.63
C ASP A 361 -26.89 4.96 14.00
N PHE A 362 -27.24 4.97 15.28
CA PHE A 362 -28.34 4.21 15.84
C PHE A 362 -29.63 5.03 16.04
N ASP A 363 -29.63 6.32 15.68
CA ASP A 363 -30.87 7.11 15.65
C ASP A 363 -31.70 6.69 14.43
N PHE A 364 -32.47 5.62 14.58
CA PHE A 364 -33.35 5.10 13.54
C PHE A 364 -34.64 5.92 13.40
N ALA A 365 -34.92 6.84 14.34
CA ALA A 365 -36.08 7.71 14.28
C ALA A 365 -35.85 8.96 13.43
N ASP A 366 -34.59 9.40 13.27
CA ASP A 366 -34.24 10.50 12.38
C ASP A 366 -34.32 10.11 10.90
N ALA A 367 -35.14 10.84 10.14
CA ALA A 367 -35.24 10.71 8.69
C ALA A 367 -33.93 11.08 7.95
N GLN A 368 -32.98 11.74 8.62
CA GLN A 368 -31.62 12.00 8.13
C GLN A 368 -30.57 11.07 8.73
N GLY A 369 -30.95 10.13 9.61
CA GLY A 369 -30.04 9.18 10.23
C GLY A 369 -29.25 8.37 9.19
N GLY A 370 -27.96 8.18 9.44
CA GLY A 370 -27.03 7.45 8.58
C GLY A 370 -26.61 8.17 7.31
N THR A 371 -26.96 9.45 7.12
CA THR A 371 -26.54 10.24 5.94
C THR A 371 -25.27 11.07 6.15
N ARG A 372 -24.87 11.25 7.41
CA ARG A 372 -23.64 11.97 7.77
C ARG A 372 -22.41 11.09 7.50
N LEU A 373 -21.38 11.68 6.89
CA LEU A 373 -20.08 11.05 6.73
C LEU A 373 -19.09 11.65 7.73
N HIS A 374 -18.40 10.77 8.47
CA HIS A 374 -17.33 11.13 9.40
C HIS A 374 -15.98 10.71 8.80
N ASP A 375 -15.27 11.67 8.19
CA ASP A 375 -14.02 11.45 7.44
C ASP A 375 -12.75 11.94 8.17
N ASN A 376 -12.83 12.17 9.48
CA ASN A 376 -11.72 12.64 10.32
C ASN A 376 -11.06 11.53 11.16
N GLY A 377 -11.24 10.26 10.78
CA GLY A 377 -10.68 9.12 11.48
C GLY A 377 -9.17 8.97 11.30
N SER A 378 -8.55 8.21 12.20
CA SER A 378 -7.14 7.84 12.15
C SER A 378 -6.95 6.32 12.25
N LEU A 379 -5.96 5.83 11.52
CA LEU A 379 -5.59 4.43 11.45
C LEU A 379 -4.09 4.32 11.65
N PHE A 380 -3.67 3.49 12.61
CA PHE A 380 -2.27 3.15 12.82
C PHE A 380 -2.08 1.64 12.67
N LEU A 381 -1.12 1.27 11.84
CA LEU A 381 -0.71 -0.09 11.56
C LEU A 381 0.77 -0.25 11.89
N HIS A 382 1.12 -1.36 12.54
CA HIS A 382 2.51 -1.68 12.84
C HIS A 382 2.75 -3.18 12.85
N GLY A 383 3.98 -3.62 12.59
CA GLY A 383 4.29 -5.03 12.68
C GLY A 383 5.52 -5.43 11.88
N ALA A 384 5.76 -6.73 11.80
CA ALA A 384 6.98 -7.26 11.19
C ALA A 384 6.86 -7.38 9.66
N ASN A 385 8.00 -7.51 8.99
CA ASN A 385 8.09 -8.03 7.63
C ASN A 385 9.26 -8.99 7.50
N VAL A 386 9.14 -9.94 6.55
CA VAL A 386 10.24 -10.80 6.11
C VAL A 386 10.17 -10.91 4.59
N GLY A 387 11.30 -10.78 3.93
CA GLY A 387 11.33 -10.73 2.47
C GLY A 387 12.66 -11.05 1.85
N LEU A 388 12.67 -10.99 0.52
CA LEU A 388 13.84 -11.15 -0.32
C LEU A 388 14.04 -9.89 -1.16
N GLU A 389 15.30 -9.55 -1.37
CA GLU A 389 15.71 -8.49 -2.28
C GLU A 389 16.72 -9.06 -3.27
N ALA A 390 16.58 -8.67 -4.53
CA ALA A 390 17.56 -8.90 -5.58
C ALA A 390 18.06 -7.56 -6.11
N ARG A 391 19.37 -7.41 -6.30
CA ARG A 391 20.02 -6.17 -6.76
C ARG A 391 20.99 -6.46 -7.90
N TRP A 392 21.03 -5.57 -8.88
CA TRP A 392 21.92 -5.60 -10.05
C TRP A 392 22.47 -4.22 -10.37
#